data_AF-A0AAD5D971-F1
#
_entry.id   AF-A0AAD5D971-F1
#
_cell.length_a   1.000
_cell.length_b   1.000
_cell.length_c   1.000
_cell.angle_alpha   90.00
_cell.angle_beta   90.00
_cell.angle_gamma   90.00
#
_symmetry.space_group_name_H-M   'P 1'
#
loop_
_entity.id
_entity.type
_entity.pdbx_description
1 polymer ?
#
loop_
_entity_poly.entity_id
_entity_poly.type
_entity_poly.pdbx_seq_one_letter_code
_entity_poly.pdbx_strand_id
1 'polypeptide(L)'
;FWSGLRVKRIVEALDLFLKIGLDKRTAENTITNNKVTSNLIAVINKANVTDECERSTGNLLYTVATKFPTNALVHHPKLLENIVSS
;
A
#
# COMPACT_ATOMS: atom_id res chain seq x y z
N PHE A 1 -24.89 15.28 -3.11
CA PHE A 1 -24.07 14.89 -4.27
C PHE A 1 -22.58 14.72 -3.91
N TRP A 2 -22.23 14.11 -2.75
CA TRP A 2 -20.83 14.00 -2.27
C TRP A 2 -20.44 12.61 -1.73
N SER A 3 -21.35 11.64 -1.76
CA SER A 3 -21.10 10.31 -1.18
C SER A 3 -20.29 9.38 -2.12
N GLY A 4 -20.36 9.58 -3.44
CA GLY A 4 -19.71 8.70 -4.43
C GLY A 4 -18.19 8.80 -4.45
N LEU A 5 -17.61 9.98 -4.22
CA LEU A 5 -16.15 10.19 -4.30
C LEU A 5 -15.40 9.49 -3.16
N ARG A 6 -16.03 9.39 -1.98
CA ARG A 6 -15.44 8.69 -0.83
C ARG A 6 -15.43 7.17 -1.05
N VAL A 7 -16.52 6.61 -1.58
CA VAL A 7 -16.61 5.18 -1.89
C VAL A 7 -15.62 4.81 -2.98
N LYS A 8 -15.50 5.63 -4.03
CA LYS A 8 -14.57 5.37 -5.15
C LYS A 8 -13.12 5.20 -4.68
N ARG A 9 -12.63 6.09 -3.80
CA ARG A 9 -11.26 5.99 -3.26
C ARG A 9 -11.01 4.75 -2.40
N ILE A 10 -12.02 4.30 -1.66
CA ILE A 10 -11.89 3.10 -0.82
C ILE A 10 -11.80 1.86 -1.71
N VAL A 11 -12.62 1.79 -2.76
CA VAL A 11 -12.60 0.68 -3.73
C VAL A 11 -11.27 0.63 -4.47
N GLU A 12 -10.74 1.78 -4.91
CA GLU A 12 -9.42 1.86 -5.57
C GLU A 12 -8.27 1.43 -4.64
N ALA A 13 -8.31 1.84 -3.37
CA ALA A 13 -7.31 1.40 -2.38
C ALA A 13 -7.38 -0.11 -2.12
N LEU A 14 -8.59 -0.65 -1.98
CA LEU A 14 -8.82 -2.06 -1.72
C LEU A 14 -8.37 -2.91 -2.93
N ASP A 15 -8.70 -2.48 -4.15
CA ASP A 15 -8.24 -3.11 -5.40
C ASP A 15 -6.72 -3.11 -5.51
N LEU A 16 -6.06 -1.98 -5.21
CA LEU A 16 -4.60 -1.89 -5.16
C LEU A 16 -4.00 -2.87 -4.13
N PHE A 17 -4.60 -2.97 -2.94
CA PHE A 17 -4.12 -3.90 -1.91
C PHE A 17 -4.30 -5.36 -2.35
N LEU A 18 -5.41 -5.70 -2.99
CA LEU A 18 -5.62 -7.04 -3.54
C LEU A 18 -4.63 -7.35 -4.68
N LYS A 19 -4.33 -6.39 -5.55
CA LYS A 19 -3.37 -6.52 -6.67
C LYS A 19 -1.93 -6.73 -6.24
N ILE A 20 -1.52 -6.16 -5.09
CA ILE A 20 -0.21 -6.46 -4.51
C ILE A 20 -0.19 -7.82 -3.79
N GLY A 21 -1.30 -8.54 -3.72
CA GLY A 21 -1.41 -9.85 -3.10
C GLY A 21 -1.76 -9.81 -1.61
N LEU A 22 -2.24 -8.68 -1.09
CA LEU A 22 -2.72 -8.59 0.29
C LEU A 22 -3.99 -9.41 0.48
N ASP A 23 -4.13 -10.03 1.65
CA ASP A 23 -5.37 -10.71 2.00
C ASP A 23 -6.53 -9.72 2.13
N LYS A 24 -7.72 -10.09 1.64
CA LYS A 24 -8.90 -9.23 1.67
C LYS A 24 -9.21 -8.71 3.07
N ARG A 25 -9.07 -9.57 4.10
CA ARG A 25 -9.33 -9.17 5.49
C ARG A 25 -8.34 -8.11 5.98
N THR A 26 -7.08 -8.23 5.57
CA THR A 26 -6.03 -7.26 5.88
C THR A 26 -6.25 -5.95 5.12
N ALA A 27 -6.62 -6.02 3.85
CA ALA A 27 -6.97 -4.85 3.03
C ALA A 27 -8.15 -4.07 3.63
N GLU A 28 -9.22 -4.78 4.02
CA GLU A 28 -10.38 -4.22 4.70
C GLU A 28 -10.02 -3.55 6.03
N ASN A 29 -9.22 -4.20 6.88
CA ASN A 29 -8.72 -3.55 8.10
C ASN A 29 -7.84 -2.33 7.79
N THR A 30 -7.07 -2.36 6.71
CA THR A 30 -6.16 -1.25 6.36
C THR A 30 -6.91 -0.02 5.87
N ILE A 31 -7.98 -0.19 5.08
CA ILE A 31 -8.83 0.93 4.63
C ILE A 31 -9.65 1.56 5.76
N THR A 32 -9.86 0.85 6.88
CA THR A 32 -10.49 1.48 8.07
C THR A 32 -9.57 2.50 8.73
N ASN A 33 -8.26 2.41 8.52
CA ASN A 33 -7.28 3.31 9.10
C ASN A 33 -6.68 4.22 8.03
N ASN A 34 -7.36 5.34 7.74
CA ASN A 34 -6.99 6.31 6.69
C ASN A 34 -5.50 6.69 6.65
N LYS A 35 -4.84 6.75 7.81
CA LYS A 35 -3.41 7.09 7.91
C LYS A 35 -2.55 5.98 7.30
N VAL A 36 -2.83 4.72 7.65
CA VAL A 36 -2.14 3.55 7.12
C VAL A 36 -2.49 3.37 5.64
N THR A 37 -3.76 3.57 5.26
CA THR A 37 -4.20 3.50 3.87
C THR A 37 -3.40 4.44 2.98
N SER A 38 -3.28 5.71 3.39
CA SER A 38 -2.55 6.73 2.62
C SER A 38 -1.05 6.43 2.56
N ASN A 39 -0.47 5.94 3.66
CA ASN A 39 0.94 5.55 3.72
C ASN A 39 1.23 4.37 2.79
N LEU A 40 0.39 3.34 2.81
CA LEU A 40 0.54 2.15 1.98
C LEU A 40 0.39 2.47 0.50
N ILE A 41 -0.61 3.28 0.12
CA ILE A 41 -0.76 3.77 -1.27
C ILE A 41 0.47 4.55 -1.73
N ALA A 42 1.01 5.43 -0.88
CA ALA A 42 2.22 6.19 -1.20
C ALA A 42 3.43 5.27 -1.42
N VAL A 43 3.58 4.23 -0.60
CA VAL A 43 4.65 3.23 -0.72
C VAL A 43 4.48 2.39 -2.00
N ILE A 44 3.27 1.93 -2.31
CA ILE A 44 2.96 1.17 -3.53
C ILE A 44 3.29 2.00 -4.78
N ASN A 45 2.81 3.25 -4.82
CA ASN A 45 3.10 4.17 -5.93
C ASN A 45 4.60 4.44 -6.05
N LYS A 46 5.32 4.58 -4.93
CA LYS A 46 6.77 4.82 -4.91
C LYS A 46 7.58 3.59 -5.32
N ALA A 47 7.07 2.39 -5.04
CA ALA A 47 7.65 1.13 -5.51
C ALA A 47 7.27 0.79 -6.96
N ASN A 48 6.42 1.61 -7.60
CA ASN A 48 5.95 1.46 -8.99
C ASN A 48 5.30 0.10 -9.31
N VAL A 49 4.78 -0.59 -8.29
CA VAL A 49 4.11 -1.90 -8.41
C VAL A 49 2.61 -1.69 -8.46
N THR A 50 2.12 -1.34 -9.65
CA THR A 50 0.70 -1.06 -9.90
C THR A 50 0.02 -2.13 -10.75
N ASP A 51 0.80 -3.02 -11.38
CA ASP A 51 0.36 -3.91 -12.46
C ASP A 51 0.58 -5.40 -12.14
N GLU A 52 0.15 -5.83 -10.95
CA GLU A 52 0.33 -7.19 -10.40
C GLU A 52 1.70 -7.42 -9.75
N CYS A 53 1.67 -7.80 -8.47
CA CYS A 53 2.88 -8.01 -7.69
C CYS A 53 2.82 -9.36 -6.98
N GLU A 54 3.99 -9.97 -6.76
CA GLU A 54 4.06 -11.20 -5.99
C GLU A 54 3.55 -10.95 -4.56
N ARG A 55 2.82 -11.94 -4.03
CA ARG A 55 2.27 -11.90 -2.66
C ARG A 55 3.34 -11.56 -1.61
N SER A 56 4.55 -12.05 -1.82
CA SER A 56 5.74 -11.79 -1.01
C SER A 56 6.07 -10.30 -0.96
N THR A 57 6.06 -9.63 -2.11
CA THR A 57 6.34 -8.20 -2.24
C THR A 57 5.23 -7.34 -1.64
N GLY A 58 3.95 -7.70 -1.83
CA GLY A 58 2.85 -7.00 -1.17
C GLY A 58 2.88 -7.08 0.35
N ASN A 59 3.17 -8.27 0.90
CA ASN A 59 3.33 -8.44 2.35
C ASN A 59 4.53 -7.65 2.90
N LEU A 60 5.60 -7.54 2.12
CA LEU A 60 6.75 -6.72 2.48
C LEU A 60 6.40 -5.23 2.47
N LEU A 61 5.72 -4.73 1.44
CA LEU A 61 5.24 -3.35 1.36
C LEU A 61 4.27 -3.02 2.49
N TYR A 62 3.37 -3.95 2.83
CA TYR A 62 2.46 -3.81 3.96
C TYR A 62 3.20 -3.77 5.29
N THR A 63 4.19 -4.64 5.48
CA THR A 63 5.05 -4.61 6.68
C THR A 63 5.81 -3.30 6.74
N VAL A 64 6.32 -2.80 5.62
CA VAL A 64 7.01 -1.51 5.55
C VAL A 64 6.06 -0.36 5.92
N ALA A 65 4.85 -0.35 5.36
CA ALA A 65 3.87 0.69 5.62
C ALA A 65 3.30 0.68 7.06
N THR A 66 3.30 -0.46 7.73
CA THR A 66 2.74 -0.63 9.09
C THR A 66 3.80 -0.59 10.20
N LYS A 67 4.99 -1.16 9.98
CA LYS A 67 6.11 -1.09 10.95
C LYS A 67 6.89 0.22 10.87
N PHE A 68 7.00 0.85 9.70
CA PHE A 68 7.77 2.08 9.57
C PHE A 68 6.83 3.29 9.49
N PRO A 69 6.85 4.19 10.49
CA PRO A 69 6.12 5.44 10.39
C PRO A 69 6.66 6.23 9.18
N THR A 70 5.76 6.92 8.50
CA THR A 70 5.93 7.66 7.22
C THR A 70 7.23 8.48 7.12
N ASN A 71 7.81 8.89 8.25
CA ASN A 71 9.03 9.69 8.32
C ASN A 71 10.32 8.87 8.06
N ALA A 72 10.32 7.56 8.29
CA ALA A 72 11.50 6.71 8.06
C ALA A 72 11.71 6.42 6.56
N LEU A 73 10.63 6.27 5.80
CA LEU A 73 10.67 6.07 4.33
C LEU A 73 11.20 7.28 3.55
N VAL A 74 11.09 8.48 4.12
CA VAL A 74 11.68 9.71 3.54
C VAL A 74 13.20 9.69 3.66
N HIS A 75 13.74 9.11 4.74
CA HIS A 75 15.18 8.98 4.95
C HIS A 75 15.80 7.69 4.40
N HIS A 76 15.00 6.68 4.03
CA HIS A 76 15.49 5.36 3.63
C HIS A 76 15.03 4.91 2.22
N PRO A 77 15.30 5.71 1.15
CA PRO A 77 14.97 5.32 -0.23
C PRO A 77 15.63 3.99 -0.66
N LYS A 78 16.75 3.62 -0.04
CA LYS A 78 17.52 2.39 -0.30
C LYS A 78 16.73 1.10 -0.05
N LEU A 79 15.72 1.11 0.83
CA LEU A 79 14.93 -0.09 1.14
C LEU A 79 13.93 -0.45 0.04
N LEU A 80 13.38 0.53 -0.68
CA LEU A 80 12.48 0.26 -1.81
C LEU A 80 13.27 -0.16 -3.06
N GLU A 81 14.43 0.44 -3.27
CA GLU A 81 15.33 0.15 -4.40
C GLU A 81 15.79 -1.32 -4.40
N ASN A 82 15.95 -1.92 -3.22
CA ASN A 82 16.36 -3.32 -3.07
C ASN A 82 15.22 -4.35 -3.23
N ILE A 83 13.96 -3.91 -3.16
CA ILE A 83 12.77 -4.76 -3.33
C ILE A 83 12.41 -4.88 -4.82
N VAL A 84 12.69 -3.83 -5.61
CA VAL A 84 12.40 -3.76 -7.04
C VAL A 84 13.56 -4.28 -7.91
N SER A 85 14.77 -4.39 -7.36
CA SER A 85 15.98 -4.79 -8.10
C SER A 85 16.29 -6.31 -8.09
N SER A 86 15.29 -7.20 -7.93
CA SER A 86 15.48 -8.66 -8.08
C SER A 86 14.44 -9.29 -8.95
#